data_AF-A0A934DWK6-F1
#
_entry.id   AF-A0A934DWK6-F1
#
_cell.length_a   1.000
_cell.length_b   1.000
_cell.length_c   1.000
_cell.angle_alpha   90.00
_cell.angle_beta   90.00
_cell.angle_gamma   90.00
#
_symmetry.space_group_name_H-M   'P 1'
#
loop_
_entity.id
_entity.type
_entity.pdbx_description
1 polymer ?
#
loop_
_entity_poly.entity_id
_entity_poly.type
_entity_poly.pdbx_seq_one_letter_code
_entity_poly.pdbx_strand_id
1 'polypeptide(L)'
;MATIEIVDDNLIIHILGLDKLLSLRSSLTVPLKHIRAVSVRPPDARGEGEIKAYRVAGAYIPGAVTAGYFWVSGGLPLSPKPAIDALTKARTAVEQWAHEEGGHKQRAMELVSKALDEVTQGANAAKMPLDDEGKGWAFYDMHDASKTIGMDVEHEKIRRIVIEIDGESPEDAAEKIKTAIERVAR
;
A
#
# COMPACT_ATOMS: atom_id res chain seq x y z
N MET A 1 -3.29 -18.08 1.72
CA MET A 1 -4.24 -17.64 2.80
C MET A 1 -3.51 -17.59 4.12
N ALA A 2 -3.92 -16.73 5.06
CA ALA A 2 -3.21 -16.58 6.34
C ALA A 2 -4.14 -16.31 7.54
N THR A 3 -3.68 -16.69 8.73
CA THR A 3 -4.21 -16.18 10.01
C THR A 3 -3.24 -15.18 10.62
N ILE A 4 -3.74 -14.34 11.52
CA ILE A 4 -2.92 -13.34 12.22
C ILE A 4 -2.94 -13.54 13.73
N GLU A 5 -1.79 -13.32 14.34
CA GLU A 5 -1.60 -13.37 15.78
C GLU A 5 -0.78 -12.14 16.21
N ILE A 6 -1.12 -11.56 17.35
CA ILE A 6 -0.33 -10.48 17.94
C ILE A 6 0.33 -11.04 19.19
N VAL A 7 1.66 -10.99 19.21
CA VAL A 7 2.49 -11.46 20.32
C VAL A 7 3.45 -10.34 20.68
N ASP A 8 3.34 -9.85 21.90
CA ASP A 8 4.04 -8.65 22.36
C ASP A 8 3.80 -7.48 21.39
N ASP A 9 4.87 -6.84 20.91
CA ASP A 9 4.81 -5.74 19.95
C ASP A 9 4.92 -6.19 18.49
N ASN A 10 4.65 -7.47 18.20
CA ASN A 10 4.79 -8.04 16.86
C ASN A 10 3.47 -8.58 16.33
N LEU A 11 3.22 -8.31 15.04
CA LEU A 11 2.26 -9.03 14.23
C LEU A 11 2.94 -10.27 13.65
N ILE A 12 2.37 -11.44 13.90
CA ILE A 12 2.76 -12.71 13.31
C ILE A 12 1.69 -13.11 12.30
N ILE A 13 2.09 -13.26 11.05
CA ILE A 13 1.24 -13.71 9.95
C ILE A 13 1.59 -15.17 9.70
N HIS A 14 0.64 -16.07 9.93
CA HIS A 14 0.79 -17.50 9.70
C HIS A 14 0.25 -17.86 8.33
N ILE A 15 1.13 -18.25 7.42
CA ILE A 15 0.76 -18.61 6.04
C ILE A 15 0.23 -20.06 6.04
N LEU A 16 -0.94 -20.30 5.45
CA LEU A 16 -1.65 -21.57 5.43
C LEU A 16 -1.60 -22.23 4.03
N GLY A 17 -1.92 -23.53 3.97
CA GLY A 17 -2.14 -24.26 2.70
C GLY A 17 -0.88 -24.62 1.92
N LEU A 18 -1.06 -24.87 0.61
CA LEU A 18 0.01 -25.14 -0.35
C LEU A 18 0.92 -23.90 -0.58
N ASP A 19 0.46 -22.72 -0.17
CA ASP A 19 1.20 -21.46 -0.23
C ASP A 19 2.48 -21.51 0.62
N LYS A 20 2.54 -22.36 1.66
CA LYS A 20 3.76 -22.65 2.44
C LYS A 20 4.92 -23.16 1.59
N LEU A 21 4.65 -23.95 0.56
CA LEU A 21 5.68 -24.52 -0.31
C LEU A 21 6.22 -23.47 -1.31
N LEU A 22 5.49 -22.36 -1.49
CA LEU A 22 5.83 -21.28 -2.43
C LEU A 22 6.38 -20.03 -1.73
N SER A 23 6.08 -19.81 -0.45
CA SER A 23 6.47 -18.61 0.32
C SER A 23 7.87 -18.65 0.94
N LEU A 24 8.62 -19.76 0.80
CA LEU A 24 9.92 -20.05 1.46
C LEU A 24 9.93 -20.01 3.01
N ARG A 25 8.89 -19.45 3.66
CA ARG A 25 8.70 -19.38 5.11
C ARG A 25 7.22 -19.55 5.47
N SER A 26 6.93 -20.30 6.53
CA SER A 26 5.57 -20.55 7.02
C SER A 26 4.96 -19.38 7.78
N SER A 27 5.75 -18.36 8.12
CA SER A 27 5.28 -17.16 8.82
C SER A 27 6.11 -15.94 8.46
N LEU A 28 5.49 -14.77 8.61
CA LEU A 28 6.13 -13.46 8.53
C LEU A 28 5.87 -12.72 9.84
N THR A 29 6.93 -12.22 10.47
CA THR A 29 6.84 -11.42 11.69
C THR A 29 7.16 -9.97 11.34
N VAL A 30 6.27 -9.05 11.72
CA VAL A 30 6.42 -7.62 11.48
C VAL A 30 6.20 -6.89 12.80
N PRO A 31 7.16 -6.07 13.29
CA PRO A 31 6.93 -5.22 14.44
C PRO A 31 5.74 -4.28 14.18
N LEU A 32 4.82 -4.16 15.12
CA LEU A 32 3.61 -3.32 14.97
C LEU A 32 3.98 -1.86 14.69
N LYS A 33 5.05 -1.35 15.31
CA LYS A 33 5.59 0.00 15.06
C LYS A 33 6.09 0.24 13.63
N HIS A 34 6.33 -0.82 12.85
CA HIS A 34 6.74 -0.74 11.45
C HIS A 34 5.55 -0.74 10.49
N ILE A 35 4.33 -0.99 10.98
CA ILE A 35 3.11 -0.97 10.16
C ILE A 35 2.55 0.46 10.16
N ARG A 36 2.56 1.10 9.00
CA ARG A 36 2.10 2.49 8.80
C ARG A 36 0.61 2.59 8.54
N ALA A 37 0.06 1.65 7.76
CA ALA A 37 -1.33 1.65 7.40
C ALA A 37 -1.85 0.22 7.22
N VAL A 38 -3.14 0.05 7.51
CA VAL A 38 -3.88 -1.20 7.31
C VAL A 38 -5.16 -0.89 6.54
N SER A 39 -5.35 -1.55 5.42
CA SER A 39 -6.48 -1.35 4.50
C SER A 39 -7.21 -2.66 4.26
N VAL A 40 -8.54 -2.63 4.28
CA VAL A 40 -9.37 -3.77 3.90
C VAL A 40 -9.59 -3.74 2.38
N ARG A 41 -9.46 -4.90 1.72
CA ARG A 41 -9.63 -5.06 0.27
C ARG A 41 -8.88 -3.99 -0.53
N PRO A 42 -7.55 -3.90 -0.40
CA PRO A 42 -6.82 -2.84 -1.05
C PRO A 42 -6.92 -2.94 -2.59
N PRO A 43 -6.77 -1.83 -3.33
CA PRO A 43 -6.89 -1.83 -4.79
C PRO A 43 -5.94 -2.82 -5.48
N ASP A 44 -4.72 -2.97 -4.95
CA ASP A 44 -3.72 -3.89 -5.48
C ASP A 44 -4.07 -5.38 -5.27
N ALA A 45 -5.01 -5.71 -4.38
CA ALA A 45 -5.56 -7.06 -4.27
C ALA A 45 -6.43 -7.46 -5.48
N ARG A 46 -7.05 -6.48 -6.15
CA ARG A 46 -7.95 -6.74 -7.28
C ARG A 46 -7.23 -6.75 -8.63
N GLY A 47 -5.92 -6.52 -8.65
CA GLY A 47 -5.20 -6.18 -9.87
C GLY A 47 -5.63 -4.84 -10.47
N GLU A 48 -6.36 -4.03 -9.70
CA GLU A 48 -6.78 -2.68 -10.09
C GLU A 48 -5.62 -1.72 -9.78
N GLY A 49 -4.84 -1.38 -10.81
CA GLY A 49 -3.78 -0.39 -10.70
C GLY A 49 -2.50 -0.76 -11.46
N GLU A 50 -1.82 0.27 -11.97
CA GLU A 50 -0.56 0.19 -12.72
C GLU A 50 0.65 -0.17 -11.84
N ILE A 51 0.52 -1.08 -10.87
CA ILE A 51 1.69 -1.51 -10.08
C ILE A 51 2.60 -2.32 -11.01
N LYS A 52 3.65 -1.65 -11.49
CA LYS A 52 4.69 -2.25 -12.33
C LYS A 52 5.57 -3.17 -11.48
N ALA A 53 5.09 -4.37 -11.23
CA ALA A 53 5.76 -5.37 -10.44
C ALA A 53 6.45 -6.42 -11.33
N TYR A 54 7.73 -6.68 -11.04
CA TYR A 54 8.42 -7.86 -11.54
C TYR A 54 8.22 -9.00 -10.53
N ARG A 55 7.58 -10.09 -10.96
CA ARG A 55 7.45 -11.29 -10.14
C ARG A 55 8.82 -11.96 -10.03
N VAL A 56 9.33 -12.09 -8.80
CA VAL A 56 10.66 -12.69 -8.56
C VAL A 56 10.54 -14.14 -8.11
N ALA A 57 9.54 -14.48 -7.30
CA ALA A 57 9.26 -15.86 -6.87
C ALA A 57 7.77 -16.04 -6.53
N GLY A 58 7.22 -17.22 -6.81
CA GLY A 58 5.84 -17.61 -6.45
C GLY A 58 4.91 -17.90 -7.63
N ALA A 59 3.62 -18.09 -7.34
CA ALA A 59 2.57 -18.41 -8.29
C ALA A 59 1.73 -17.17 -8.65
N TYR A 60 1.43 -17.01 -9.94
CA TYR A 60 0.46 -16.02 -10.41
C TYR A 60 -0.38 -16.64 -11.52
N ILE A 61 -1.67 -16.73 -11.26
CA ILE A 61 -2.70 -17.15 -12.21
C ILE A 61 -3.74 -16.02 -12.21
N PRO A 62 -3.86 -15.25 -13.30
CA PRO A 62 -4.81 -14.15 -13.39
C PRO A 62 -6.22 -14.57 -12.95
N GLY A 63 -6.80 -13.82 -12.01
CA GLY A 63 -8.15 -14.07 -11.49
C GLY A 63 -8.31 -15.28 -10.58
N ALA A 64 -7.24 -16.03 -10.26
CA ALA A 64 -7.32 -17.23 -9.43
C ALA A 64 -6.32 -17.26 -8.27
N VAL A 65 -5.06 -16.87 -8.48
CA VAL A 65 -4.00 -16.96 -7.46
C VAL A 65 -3.00 -15.84 -7.64
N THR A 66 -2.66 -15.13 -6.57
CA THR A 66 -1.46 -14.29 -6.48
C THR A 66 -0.72 -14.58 -5.18
N ALA A 67 0.38 -15.33 -5.27
CA ALA A 67 1.16 -15.76 -4.12
C ALA A 67 2.65 -15.63 -4.39
N GLY A 68 3.38 -14.90 -3.54
CA GLY A 68 4.84 -14.81 -3.58
C GLY A 68 5.41 -13.40 -3.41
N TYR A 69 6.67 -13.26 -3.81
CA TYR A 69 7.45 -12.03 -3.68
C TYR A 69 7.58 -11.31 -5.01
N PHE A 70 7.27 -10.03 -4.97
CA PHE A 70 7.28 -9.13 -6.11
C PHE A 70 8.22 -7.97 -5.84
N TRP A 71 9.01 -7.60 -6.84
CA TRP A 71 9.74 -6.35 -6.82
C TRP A 71 8.91 -5.28 -7.53
N VAL A 72 8.38 -4.34 -6.77
CA VAL A 72 7.63 -3.21 -7.30
C VAL A 72 8.61 -2.13 -7.76
N SER A 73 8.52 -1.75 -9.03
CA SER A 73 9.42 -0.77 -9.65
C SER A 73 8.95 0.69 -9.50
N GLY A 74 7.79 0.89 -8.87
CA GLY A 74 7.29 2.18 -8.41
C GLY A 74 5.79 2.14 -8.12
N GLY A 75 5.29 3.17 -7.43
CA GLY A 75 3.85 3.36 -7.21
C GLY A 75 3.24 2.59 -6.05
N LEU A 76 4.05 2.03 -5.14
CA LEU A 76 3.51 1.53 -3.87
C LEU A 76 2.76 2.65 -3.12
N PRO A 77 1.64 2.34 -2.42
CA PRO A 77 0.83 3.30 -1.67
C PRO A 77 1.51 3.88 -0.42
N LEU A 78 2.84 3.74 -0.34
CA LEU A 78 3.73 4.29 0.69
C LEU A 78 4.54 5.49 0.21
N SER A 79 4.31 5.95 -1.01
CA SER A 79 5.03 7.07 -1.61
C SER A 79 4.07 8.23 -1.90
N PRO A 80 4.44 9.47 -1.54
CA PRO A 80 3.67 10.66 -1.94
C PRO A 80 3.95 11.07 -3.39
N LYS A 81 5.02 10.53 -4.01
CA LYS A 81 5.50 10.96 -5.32
C LYS A 81 4.47 10.80 -6.44
N PRO A 82 3.71 9.69 -6.57
CA PRO A 82 2.67 9.58 -7.60
C PRO A 82 1.62 10.71 -7.51
N ALA A 83 1.20 11.08 -6.30
CA ALA A 83 0.24 12.17 -6.10
C ALA A 83 0.87 13.53 -6.47
N ILE A 84 2.10 13.78 -6.03
CA ILE A 84 2.87 14.99 -6.36
C ILE A 84 3.09 15.12 -7.87
N ASP A 85 3.48 14.04 -8.54
CA ASP A 85 3.70 14.01 -9.99
C ASP A 85 2.38 14.25 -10.75
N ALA A 86 1.27 13.67 -10.29
CA ALA A 86 -0.04 13.88 -10.88
C ALA A 86 -0.52 15.33 -10.73
N LEU A 87 -0.38 15.93 -9.54
CA LEU A 87 -0.71 17.34 -9.30
C LEU A 87 0.18 18.28 -10.10
N THR A 88 1.47 17.97 -10.21
CA THR A 88 2.43 18.76 -11.02
C THR A 88 2.07 18.72 -12.51
N LYS A 89 1.70 17.54 -13.03
CA LYS A 89 1.19 17.39 -14.40
C LYS A 89 -0.11 18.16 -14.61
N ALA A 90 -1.05 18.07 -13.66
CA ALA A 90 -2.32 18.80 -13.72
C ALA A 90 -2.07 20.32 -13.76
N ARG A 91 -1.18 20.84 -12.91
CA ARG A 91 -0.78 22.25 -12.91
C ARG A 91 -0.24 22.69 -14.27
N THR A 92 0.69 21.92 -14.82
CA THR A 92 1.31 22.19 -16.13
C THR A 92 0.25 22.20 -17.25
N ALA A 93 -0.71 21.28 -17.20
CA ALA A 93 -1.79 21.23 -18.17
C ALA A 93 -2.72 22.46 -18.07
N VAL A 94 -3.10 22.87 -16.86
CA VAL A 94 -3.93 24.07 -16.63
C VAL A 94 -3.20 25.34 -17.10
N GLU A 95 -1.89 25.44 -16.85
CA GLU A 95 -1.07 26.56 -17.30
C GLU A 95 -1.08 26.71 -18.83
N GLN A 96 -1.17 25.61 -19.57
CA GLN A 96 -1.20 25.58 -21.03
C GLN A 96 -2.58 25.84 -21.64
N TRP A 97 -3.65 25.93 -20.83
CA TRP A 97 -4.98 26.25 -21.36
C TRP A 97 -4.95 27.59 -22.10
N ALA A 98 -5.57 27.60 -23.28
CA ALA A 98 -5.80 28.80 -24.07
C ALA A 98 -6.56 29.85 -23.23
N HIS A 99 -6.54 31.11 -23.66
CA HIS A 99 -7.22 32.17 -22.92
C HIS A 99 -8.65 31.77 -22.55
N GLU A 100 -8.93 31.73 -21.25
CA GLU A 100 -10.27 31.53 -20.72
C GLU A 100 -10.86 32.85 -20.25
N GLU A 101 -12.12 33.09 -20.60
CA GLU A 101 -12.95 34.12 -19.97
C GLU A 101 -13.40 33.62 -18.58
N GLY A 102 -13.56 34.52 -17.61
CA GLY A 102 -14.14 34.19 -16.30
C GLY A 102 -13.17 33.70 -15.21
N GLY A 103 -11.86 33.66 -15.47
CA GLY A 103 -10.84 33.42 -14.42
C GLY A 103 -10.74 31.98 -13.90
N HIS A 104 -11.40 31.02 -14.55
CA HIS A 104 -11.38 29.61 -14.15
C HIS A 104 -9.97 29.01 -14.14
N LYS A 105 -9.15 29.30 -15.16
CA LYS A 105 -7.71 28.99 -15.17
C LYS A 105 -6.99 29.43 -13.89
N GLN A 106 -7.18 30.68 -13.47
CA GLN A 106 -6.52 31.21 -12.27
C GLN A 106 -6.96 30.45 -11.02
N ARG A 107 -8.28 30.19 -10.90
CA ARG A 107 -8.83 29.45 -9.77
C ARG A 107 -8.36 27.99 -9.75
N ALA A 108 -8.30 27.33 -10.91
CA ALA A 108 -7.79 25.97 -11.03
C ALA A 108 -6.31 25.90 -10.62
N MET A 109 -5.48 26.85 -11.07
CA MET A 109 -4.08 26.94 -10.67
C MET A 109 -3.92 27.11 -9.15
N GLU A 110 -4.73 27.98 -8.54
CA GLU A 110 -4.71 28.19 -7.09
C GLU A 110 -5.06 26.91 -6.32
N LEU A 111 -6.12 26.21 -6.74
CA LEU A 111 -6.56 24.96 -6.11
C LEU A 111 -5.53 23.84 -6.26
N VAL A 112 -4.93 23.68 -7.44
CA VAL A 112 -3.90 22.66 -7.67
C VAL A 112 -2.63 22.98 -6.89
N SER A 113 -2.23 24.26 -6.80
CA SER A 113 -1.09 24.67 -5.98
C SER A 113 -1.33 24.38 -4.51
N LYS A 114 -2.53 24.73 -4.00
CA LYS A 114 -2.90 24.42 -2.62
C LYS A 114 -2.90 22.92 -2.34
N ALA A 115 -3.41 22.10 -3.25
CA ALA A 115 -3.37 20.65 -3.11
C ALA A 115 -1.93 20.10 -3.07
N LEU A 116 -1.03 20.65 -3.90
CA LEU A 116 0.39 20.27 -3.88
C LEU A 116 1.05 20.63 -2.54
N ASP A 117 0.76 21.81 -2.00
CA ASP A 117 1.26 22.24 -0.69
C ASP A 117 0.73 21.34 0.43
N GLU A 118 -0.57 21.05 0.45
CA GLU A 118 -1.19 20.19 1.47
C GLU A 118 -0.63 18.76 1.43
N VAL A 119 -0.48 18.16 0.25
CA VAL A 119 0.13 16.83 0.09
C VAL A 119 1.59 16.83 0.56
N THR A 120 2.35 17.86 0.19
CA THR A 120 3.76 18.00 0.59
C THR A 120 3.90 18.15 2.11
N GLN A 121 3.05 18.97 2.73
CA GLN A 121 3.03 19.14 4.18
C GLN A 121 2.64 17.85 4.89
N GLY A 122 1.61 17.15 4.40
CA GLY A 122 1.18 15.85 4.94
C GLY A 122 2.30 14.80 4.87
N ALA A 123 2.98 14.69 3.73
CA ALA A 123 4.11 13.79 3.56
C ALA A 123 5.26 14.12 4.52
N ASN A 124 5.63 15.40 4.65
CA ASN A 124 6.67 15.83 5.59
C ASN A 124 6.29 15.55 7.06
N ALA A 125 5.04 15.81 7.45
CA ALA A 125 4.54 15.50 8.79
C ALA A 125 4.58 14.00 9.08
N ALA A 126 4.27 13.17 8.08
CA ALA A 126 4.40 11.71 8.13
C ALA A 126 5.84 11.20 7.97
N LYS A 127 6.83 12.10 7.79
CA LYS A 127 8.24 11.80 7.52
C LYS A 127 8.45 10.92 6.28
N MET A 128 7.59 11.07 5.28
CA MET A 128 7.67 10.37 4.00
C MET A 128 8.56 11.17 3.04
N PRO A 129 9.61 10.56 2.46
CA PRO A 129 10.45 11.24 1.47
C PRO A 129 9.64 11.58 0.21
N LEU A 130 9.71 12.83 -0.24
CA LEU A 130 8.97 13.32 -1.41
C LEU A 130 9.48 12.71 -2.72
N ASP A 131 10.73 12.25 -2.73
CA ASP A 131 11.43 11.62 -3.85
C ASP A 131 11.36 10.09 -3.82
N ASP A 132 10.73 9.49 -2.81
CA ASP A 132 10.53 8.03 -2.77
C ASP A 132 9.66 7.61 -3.95
N GLU A 133 10.20 6.82 -4.86
CA GLU A 133 9.45 6.35 -6.04
C GLU A 133 8.43 5.24 -5.71
N GLY A 134 8.34 4.81 -4.45
CA GLY A 134 7.48 3.70 -4.04
C GLY A 134 8.01 2.37 -4.58
N LYS A 135 9.33 2.22 -4.63
CA LYS A 135 10.02 0.99 -5.05
C LYS A 135 10.26 0.06 -3.87
N GLY A 136 10.15 -1.24 -4.07
CA GLY A 136 10.59 -2.21 -3.06
C GLY A 136 9.91 -3.57 -3.15
N TRP A 137 10.19 -4.42 -2.17
CA TRP A 137 9.58 -5.74 -2.10
C TRP A 137 8.15 -5.66 -1.61
N ALA A 138 7.28 -6.42 -2.27
CA ALA A 138 5.92 -6.69 -1.85
C ALA A 138 5.72 -8.20 -1.70
N PHE A 139 4.91 -8.59 -0.73
CA PHE A 139 4.46 -9.96 -0.53
C PHE A 139 2.95 -10.04 -0.74
N TYR A 140 2.52 -10.95 -1.58
CA TYR A 140 1.12 -11.24 -1.84
C TYR A 140 0.84 -12.69 -1.49
N ASP A 141 -0.29 -12.98 -0.86
CA ASP A 141 -0.80 -14.34 -0.64
C ASP A 141 -2.33 -14.33 -0.61
N MET A 142 -2.95 -14.45 -1.78
CA MET A 142 -4.40 -14.37 -1.94
C MET A 142 -4.93 -15.19 -3.13
N HIS A 143 -6.14 -15.69 -2.96
CA HIS A 143 -6.99 -16.32 -3.98
C HIS A 143 -8.25 -15.48 -4.23
N ASP A 144 -8.81 -14.91 -3.16
CA ASP A 144 -10.03 -14.09 -3.18
C ASP A 144 -9.74 -12.67 -2.67
N ALA A 145 -9.70 -11.71 -3.59
CA ALA A 145 -9.46 -10.30 -3.28
C ALA A 145 -10.49 -9.70 -2.29
N SER A 146 -11.70 -10.26 -2.19
CA SER A 146 -12.74 -9.76 -1.27
C SER A 146 -12.44 -10.05 0.20
N LYS A 147 -11.54 -11.01 0.46
CA LYS A 147 -11.13 -11.46 1.79
C LYS A 147 -9.76 -10.94 2.23
N THR A 148 -9.26 -9.89 1.58
CA THR A 148 -7.89 -9.44 1.79
C THR A 148 -7.77 -8.26 2.74
N ILE A 149 -6.64 -8.21 3.43
CA ILE A 149 -6.10 -6.99 4.04
C ILE A 149 -4.76 -6.65 3.40
N GLY A 150 -4.47 -5.36 3.30
CA GLY A 150 -3.19 -4.81 2.88
C GLY A 150 -2.54 -4.06 4.03
N MET A 151 -1.23 -4.21 4.17
CA MET A 151 -0.41 -3.54 5.15
C MET A 151 0.77 -2.85 4.47
N ASP A 152 0.93 -1.59 4.84
CA ASP A 152 2.05 -0.77 4.45
C ASP A 152 3.09 -0.81 5.56
N VAL A 153 4.29 -1.28 5.22
CA VAL A 153 5.37 -1.56 6.17
C VAL A 153 6.57 -0.70 5.84
N GLU A 154 7.16 -0.09 6.87
CA GLU A 154 8.41 0.65 6.79
C GLU A 154 9.53 -0.03 7.57
N HIS A 155 10.76 0.43 7.39
CA HIS A 155 11.94 -0.09 8.10
C HIS A 155 12.20 -1.60 7.93
N GLU A 156 11.48 -2.24 7.02
CA GLU A 156 11.57 -3.64 6.66
C GLU A 156 11.94 -3.79 5.18
N LYS A 157 12.49 -4.96 4.83
CA LYS A 157 12.78 -5.27 3.42
C LYS A 157 11.51 -5.30 2.57
N ILE A 158 10.44 -5.86 3.13
CA ILE A 158 9.10 -5.91 2.53
C ILE A 158 8.39 -4.63 2.93
N ARG A 159 7.95 -3.86 1.94
CA ARG A 159 7.25 -2.60 2.12
C ARG A 159 5.73 -2.75 2.03
N ARG A 160 5.26 -3.81 1.39
CA ARG A 160 3.83 -4.05 1.16
C ARG A 160 3.51 -5.51 1.41
N ILE A 161 2.48 -5.77 2.19
CA ILE A 161 1.98 -7.12 2.45
C ILE A 161 0.49 -7.13 2.12
N VAL A 162 0.05 -8.04 1.27
CA VAL A 162 -1.37 -8.26 1.00
C VAL A 162 -1.67 -9.74 1.20
N ILE A 163 -2.58 -10.04 2.11
CA ILE A 163 -2.91 -11.41 2.49
C ILE A 163 -4.42 -11.61 2.50
N GLU A 164 -4.85 -12.78 2.06
CA GLU A 164 -6.21 -13.27 2.28
C GLU A 164 -6.34 -13.80 3.70
N ILE A 165 -7.32 -13.29 4.44
CA ILE A 165 -7.58 -13.64 5.84
C ILE A 165 -8.47 -14.88 5.93
N ASP A 166 -8.04 -15.83 6.77
CA ASP A 166 -8.80 -17.02 7.13
C ASP A 166 -9.17 -17.00 8.63
N GLY A 167 -10.31 -17.61 8.96
CA GLY A 167 -10.81 -17.74 10.35
C GLY A 167 -11.51 -16.52 10.95
N GLU A 168 -11.37 -15.32 10.39
CA GLU A 168 -12.09 -14.10 10.78
C GLU A 168 -12.42 -13.21 9.57
N SER A 169 -13.20 -12.13 9.75
CA SER A 169 -13.45 -11.18 8.67
C SER A 169 -12.24 -10.26 8.43
N PRO A 170 -11.99 -9.78 7.19
CA PRO A 170 -10.94 -8.81 6.92
C PRO A 170 -11.08 -7.52 7.75
N GLU A 171 -12.32 -7.10 8.00
CA GLU A 171 -12.64 -5.95 8.84
C GLU A 171 -12.18 -6.15 10.29
N ASP A 172 -12.54 -7.29 10.90
CA ASP A 172 -12.16 -7.61 12.28
C ASP A 172 -10.64 -7.74 12.41
N ALA A 173 -10.00 -8.41 11.45
CA ALA A 173 -8.54 -8.56 11.41
C ALA A 173 -7.84 -7.18 11.30
N ALA A 174 -8.32 -6.32 10.40
CA ALA A 174 -7.75 -4.99 10.23
C ALA A 174 -7.92 -4.13 11.48
N GLU A 175 -9.09 -4.16 12.11
CA GLU A 175 -9.39 -3.40 13.33
C GLU A 175 -8.53 -3.87 14.52
N LYS A 176 -8.36 -5.19 14.65
CA LYS A 176 -7.47 -5.81 15.63
C LYS A 176 -6.03 -5.32 15.49
N ILE A 177 -5.50 -5.27 14.27
CA ILE A 177 -4.14 -4.76 14.00
C ILE A 177 -4.05 -3.27 14.31
N LYS A 178 -5.01 -2.45 13.85
CA LYS A 178 -5.02 -1.00 14.11
C LYS A 178 -5.03 -0.68 15.59
N THR A 179 -5.90 -1.35 16.35
CA THR A 179 -5.96 -1.22 17.81
C THR A 179 -4.62 -1.57 18.47
N ALA A 180 -3.92 -2.59 17.95
CA ALA A 180 -2.61 -2.99 18.48
C ALA A 180 -1.52 -1.97 18.16
N ILE A 181 -1.50 -1.40 16.95
CA ILE A 181 -0.59 -0.31 16.57
C ILE A 181 -0.77 0.89 17.52
N GLU A 182 -2.02 1.29 17.78
CA GLU A 182 -2.33 2.40 18.70
C GLU A 182 -1.91 2.13 20.15
N ARG A 183 -1.81 0.87 20.57
CA ARG A 183 -1.33 0.52 21.92
C ARG A 183 0.19 0.66 22.02
N VAL A 184 0.92 0.22 21.00
CA VAL A 184 2.41 0.28 20.97
C VAL A 184 2.91 1.71 20.74
N ALA A 185 2.09 2.58 20.15
CA ALA A 185 2.43 3.99 19.93
C ALA A 185 2.28 4.90 21.17
N ARG A 186 1.70 4.41 22.27
CA ARG A 186 1.52 5.15 23.54
C ARG A 186 2.73 4.97 24.45
#